data_AF-A0A517ZQ88-F1
#
_entry.id   AF-A0A517ZQ88-F1
#
_cell.length_a   1.000
_cell.length_b   1.000
_cell.length_c   1.000
_cell.angle_alpha   90.00
_cell.angle_beta   90.00
_cell.angle_gamma   90.00
#
_symmetry.space_group_name_H-M   'P 1'
#
loop_
_entity.id
_entity.type
_entity.pdbx_description
1 polymer ?
#
loop_
_entity_poly.entity_id
_entity_poly.type
_entity_poly.pdbx_seq_one_letter_code
_entity_poly.pdbx_strand_id
1 'polypeptide(L)'
;MSRFKPRFATAATPNERMDALCEFIEYWLGPRMDEYGEPNEAVNACSLPMPLRILYQFAGRWPGFDKRRESIWAVGAFSCQDSLRSLNKLEVSGKNRVRFIDENQGCWVCSTQTDGDDPPVWCDGDLWDEDGEPLQGEKKVCESLSRFLVTFVLQEITVGSRLCLSDNGLSKRFEETKDKAVVVWENGPYVYGSEASFFLWNHVLVANLWGSLCFGANDDRALRFLRENQGEVFTIGLMAGLPWRLDIRQDGSAYLRYFDWPVEEEAEVGGGTFDFGSLLKLLTEEISPEGHSANSPVLFLQRRGQSYTEGNHFLNEKTVSELFEQALRNLAPSNDELPRFYRERWPY
;
A
#
# COMPACT_ATOMS: atom_id res chain seq x y z
N MET A 1 1.71 1.22 -29.18
CA MET A 1 0.56 0.70 -28.40
C MET A 1 -0.46 1.80 -28.28
N SER A 2 -1.72 1.54 -28.66
CA SER A 2 -2.82 2.48 -28.42
C SER A 2 -2.86 2.83 -26.93
N ARG A 3 -3.12 4.10 -26.59
CA ARG A 3 -3.38 4.49 -25.21
C ARG A 3 -4.64 3.75 -24.75
N PHE A 4 -4.53 2.94 -23.70
CA PHE A 4 -5.70 2.36 -23.04
C PHE A 4 -6.64 3.49 -22.63
N LYS A 5 -7.94 3.30 -22.87
CA LYS A 5 -8.99 4.26 -22.54
C LYS A 5 -9.98 3.57 -21.62
N PRO A 6 -9.92 3.82 -20.30
CA PRO A 6 -10.88 3.26 -19.36
C PRO A 6 -12.32 3.59 -19.79
N ARG A 7 -13.23 2.62 -19.71
CA ARG A 7 -14.64 2.79 -20.13
C ARG A 7 -15.56 3.27 -19.00
N PHE A 8 -15.03 3.47 -17.80
CA PHE A 8 -15.84 3.81 -16.62
C PHE A 8 -16.69 5.07 -16.81
N ALA A 9 -16.16 6.11 -17.47
CA ALA A 9 -16.89 7.35 -17.71
C ALA A 9 -18.13 7.17 -18.62
N THR A 10 -18.16 6.11 -19.43
CA THR A 10 -19.27 5.80 -20.36
C THR A 10 -20.14 4.64 -19.88
N ALA A 11 -19.76 3.95 -18.81
CA ALA A 11 -20.50 2.82 -18.29
C ALA A 11 -21.73 3.29 -17.50
N ALA A 12 -22.92 3.10 -18.06
CA ALA A 12 -24.18 3.58 -17.50
C ALA A 12 -24.84 2.53 -16.58
N THR A 13 -24.59 1.25 -16.85
CA THR A 13 -25.19 0.14 -16.11
C THR A 13 -24.21 -0.51 -15.12
N PRO A 14 -24.70 -1.27 -14.13
CA PRO A 14 -23.86 -2.06 -13.23
C PRO A 14 -22.97 -3.05 -14.00
N ASN A 15 -23.53 -3.78 -14.97
CA ASN A 15 -22.77 -4.72 -15.81
C ASN A 15 -21.64 -4.03 -16.58
N GLU A 16 -21.92 -2.93 -17.28
CA GLU A 16 -20.89 -2.19 -18.03
C GLU A 16 -19.77 -1.68 -17.12
N ARG A 17 -20.09 -1.29 -15.88
CA ARG A 17 -19.10 -0.87 -14.88
C ARG A 17 -18.21 -2.04 -14.46
N MET A 18 -18.79 -3.23 -14.25
CA MET A 18 -18.02 -4.42 -13.91
C MET A 18 -17.18 -4.93 -15.09
N ASP A 19 -17.67 -4.86 -16.32
CA ASP A 19 -16.89 -5.20 -17.51
C ASP A 19 -15.69 -4.25 -17.67
N ALA A 20 -15.92 -2.94 -17.51
CA ALA A 20 -14.86 -1.94 -17.53
C ALA A 20 -13.84 -2.16 -16.39
N LEU A 21 -14.30 -2.63 -15.23
CA LEU A 21 -13.44 -2.96 -14.10
C LEU A 21 -12.54 -4.16 -14.41
N CYS A 22 -13.10 -5.23 -14.98
CA CYS A 22 -12.34 -6.41 -15.39
C CYS A 22 -11.26 -6.04 -16.42
N GLU A 23 -11.60 -5.24 -17.43
CA GLU A 23 -10.63 -4.73 -18.41
C GLU A 23 -9.52 -3.90 -17.77
N PHE A 24 -9.87 -3.07 -16.78
CA PHE A 24 -8.87 -2.25 -16.08
C PHE A 24 -7.94 -3.11 -15.21
N ILE A 25 -8.48 -4.11 -14.51
CA ILE A 25 -7.69 -5.07 -13.71
C ILE A 25 -6.66 -5.75 -14.61
N GLU A 26 -7.05 -6.27 -15.76
CA GLU A 26 -6.12 -6.89 -16.71
C GLU A 26 -5.09 -5.92 -17.27
N TYR A 27 -5.52 -4.70 -17.61
CA TYR A 27 -4.60 -3.66 -18.06
C TYR A 27 -3.53 -3.33 -17.01
N TRP A 28 -3.93 -3.23 -15.74
CA TRP A 28 -3.08 -2.74 -14.66
C TRP A 28 -2.23 -3.81 -13.98
N LEU A 29 -2.81 -4.99 -13.72
CA LEU A 29 -2.16 -6.09 -13.02
C LEU A 29 -1.54 -7.12 -13.98
N GLY A 30 -1.88 -7.06 -15.28
CA GLY A 30 -1.40 -7.97 -16.31
C GLY A 30 -2.45 -8.99 -16.75
N PRO A 31 -2.11 -9.89 -17.70
CA PRO A 31 -3.06 -10.84 -18.28
C PRO A 31 -3.72 -11.73 -17.23
N ARG A 32 -5.03 -11.93 -17.34
CA ARG A 32 -5.75 -12.84 -16.46
C ARG A 32 -5.38 -14.30 -16.76
N MET A 33 -5.19 -15.07 -15.70
CA MET A 33 -5.08 -16.54 -15.73
C MET A 33 -6.37 -17.18 -15.20
N ASP A 34 -6.68 -18.40 -15.62
CA ASP A 34 -7.93 -19.08 -15.22
C ASP A 34 -8.04 -19.29 -13.71
N GLU A 35 -6.92 -19.56 -13.05
CA GLU A 35 -6.82 -19.75 -11.60
C GLU A 35 -7.00 -18.47 -10.76
N TYR A 36 -7.00 -17.28 -11.38
CA TYR A 36 -7.21 -16.00 -10.67
C TYR A 36 -8.69 -15.74 -10.37
N GLY A 37 -9.59 -16.48 -11.00
CA GLY A 37 -11.02 -16.47 -10.70
C GLY A 37 -11.44 -17.57 -9.72
N GLU A 38 -12.56 -17.34 -9.03
CA GLU A 38 -13.26 -18.40 -8.32
C GLU A 38 -14.05 -19.29 -9.31
N PRO A 39 -14.09 -20.62 -9.11
CA PRO A 39 -14.90 -21.51 -9.94
C PRO A 39 -16.38 -21.13 -9.94
N ASN A 40 -17.03 -21.20 -11.10
CA ASN A 40 -18.44 -20.82 -11.25
C ASN A 40 -19.35 -21.58 -10.28
N GLU A 41 -19.11 -22.86 -10.05
CA GLU A 41 -19.87 -23.69 -9.12
C GLU A 41 -19.76 -23.17 -7.67
N ALA A 42 -18.56 -22.75 -7.26
CA ALA A 42 -18.33 -22.21 -5.93
C ALA A 42 -19.03 -20.86 -5.74
N VAL A 43 -18.92 -19.96 -6.73
CA VAL A 43 -19.57 -18.65 -6.67
C VAL A 43 -21.09 -18.78 -6.71
N ASN A 44 -21.64 -19.65 -7.56
CA ASN A 44 -23.08 -19.87 -7.67
C ASN A 44 -23.67 -20.58 -6.44
N ALA A 45 -22.86 -21.30 -5.66
CA ALA A 45 -23.28 -21.86 -4.38
C ALA A 45 -23.45 -20.78 -3.30
N CYS A 46 -22.81 -19.62 -3.47
CA CYS A 46 -22.99 -18.45 -2.63
C CYS A 46 -24.14 -17.58 -3.16
N SER A 47 -25.02 -17.11 -2.28
CA SER A 47 -25.99 -16.06 -2.63
C SER A 47 -25.27 -14.71 -2.68
N LEU A 48 -24.83 -14.32 -3.87
CA LEU A 48 -24.12 -13.06 -4.11
C LEU A 48 -24.85 -12.19 -5.15
N PRO A 49 -24.89 -10.86 -4.94
CA PRO A 49 -25.40 -9.94 -5.94
C PRO A 49 -24.49 -9.92 -7.17
N MET A 50 -25.05 -9.48 -8.30
CA MET A 50 -24.38 -9.55 -9.60
C MET A 50 -22.94 -8.98 -9.59
N PRO A 51 -22.66 -7.78 -9.04
CA PRO A 51 -21.32 -7.20 -9.10
C PRO A 51 -20.26 -8.01 -8.37
N LEU A 52 -20.57 -8.54 -7.17
CA LEU A 52 -19.64 -9.39 -6.42
C LEU A 52 -19.42 -10.72 -7.15
N ARG A 53 -20.47 -11.31 -7.70
CA ARG A 53 -20.34 -12.55 -8.48
C ARG A 53 -19.39 -12.38 -9.66
N ILE A 54 -19.53 -11.30 -10.44
CA ILE A 54 -18.60 -11.00 -11.55
C ILE A 54 -17.17 -10.85 -11.02
N LEU A 55 -16.98 -10.04 -9.97
CA LEU A 55 -15.65 -9.78 -9.42
C LEU A 55 -14.97 -11.07 -8.91
N TYR A 56 -15.67 -11.92 -8.16
CA TYR A 56 -15.11 -13.18 -7.67
C TYR A 56 -14.81 -14.16 -8.81
N GLN A 57 -15.72 -14.31 -9.78
CA GLN A 57 -15.47 -15.17 -10.95
C GLN A 57 -14.27 -14.69 -11.77
N PHE A 58 -14.06 -13.38 -11.86
CA PHE A 58 -12.98 -12.81 -12.65
C PHE A 58 -11.63 -12.81 -11.92
N ALA A 59 -11.61 -12.31 -10.68
CA ALA A 59 -10.40 -11.96 -9.95
C ALA A 59 -10.46 -12.34 -8.45
N GLY A 60 -11.36 -13.23 -8.03
CA GLY A 60 -11.54 -13.62 -6.63
C GLY A 60 -10.33 -14.32 -5.98
N ARG A 61 -9.28 -14.64 -6.75
CA ARG A 61 -8.02 -15.24 -6.32
C ARG A 61 -6.81 -14.55 -6.95
N TRP A 62 -6.96 -13.31 -7.41
CA TRP A 62 -5.86 -12.59 -8.05
C TRP A 62 -4.70 -12.37 -7.07
N PRO A 63 -3.46 -12.79 -7.40
CA PRO A 63 -2.33 -12.69 -6.48
C PRO A 63 -1.89 -11.25 -6.27
N GLY A 64 -1.42 -10.93 -5.07
CA GLY A 64 -0.77 -9.64 -4.81
C GLY A 64 0.64 -9.60 -5.40
N PHE A 65 1.19 -8.40 -5.60
CA PHE A 65 2.62 -8.24 -5.90
C PHE A 65 3.49 -8.55 -4.68
N ASP A 66 3.03 -8.20 -3.48
CA ASP A 66 3.74 -8.46 -2.22
C ASP A 66 3.22 -9.75 -1.56
N LYS A 67 3.97 -10.84 -1.73
CA LYS A 67 3.66 -12.14 -1.14
C LYS A 67 3.61 -12.11 0.39
N ARG A 68 4.26 -11.15 1.05
CA ARG A 68 4.24 -11.01 2.52
C ARG A 68 2.87 -10.58 3.04
N ARG A 69 2.06 -9.97 2.18
CA ARG A 69 0.70 -9.50 2.50
C ARG A 69 -0.39 -10.49 2.08
N GLU A 70 -0.01 -11.60 1.43
CA GLU A 70 -1.00 -12.60 1.06
C GLU A 70 -1.61 -13.24 2.30
N SER A 71 -2.93 -13.19 2.37
CA SER A 71 -3.72 -13.73 3.46
C SER A 71 -4.69 -14.76 2.90
N ILE A 72 -4.82 -15.91 3.56
CA ILE A 72 -5.86 -16.89 3.20
C ILE A 72 -7.28 -16.37 3.44
N TRP A 73 -7.41 -15.20 4.06
CA TRP A 73 -8.68 -14.57 4.40
C TRP A 73 -9.12 -13.52 3.38
N ALA A 74 -8.24 -13.13 2.45
CA ALA A 74 -8.46 -12.03 1.54
C ALA A 74 -7.94 -12.32 0.13
N VAL A 75 -8.41 -11.56 -0.85
CA VAL A 75 -7.92 -11.63 -2.23
C VAL A 75 -6.64 -10.81 -2.32
N GLY A 76 -5.51 -11.44 -2.69
CA GLY A 76 -4.18 -10.84 -2.58
C GLY A 76 -4.03 -9.46 -3.24
N ALA A 77 -4.52 -9.29 -4.47
CA ALA A 77 -4.46 -8.00 -5.16
C ALA A 77 -5.38 -6.91 -4.58
N PHE A 78 -6.35 -7.29 -3.75
CA PHE A 78 -7.38 -6.42 -3.19
C PHE A 78 -7.35 -6.46 -1.65
N SER A 79 -6.13 -6.45 -1.08
CA SER A 79 -5.88 -6.63 0.36
C SER A 79 -4.69 -5.78 0.86
N CYS A 80 -4.47 -4.61 0.27
CA CYS A 80 -3.27 -3.80 0.56
C CYS A 80 -3.51 -2.76 1.65
N GLN A 81 -4.61 -2.00 1.56
CA GLN A 81 -5.06 -1.05 2.56
C GLN A 81 -6.35 -1.54 3.24
N ASP A 82 -7.33 -1.96 2.46
CA ASP A 82 -8.52 -2.66 2.94
C ASP A 82 -8.57 -4.04 2.27
N SER A 83 -9.39 -4.96 2.77
CA SER A 83 -9.34 -6.37 2.38
C SER A 83 -10.66 -6.87 1.82
N LEU A 84 -10.69 -7.22 0.53
CA LEU A 84 -11.77 -8.04 -0.03
C LEU A 84 -11.62 -9.45 0.53
N ARG A 85 -12.61 -9.90 1.29
CA ARG A 85 -12.64 -11.26 1.85
C ARG A 85 -12.53 -12.30 0.73
N SER A 86 -11.83 -13.39 0.97
CA SER A 86 -11.89 -14.54 0.07
C SER A 86 -13.29 -15.17 0.09
N LEU A 87 -13.69 -15.82 -1.01
CA LEU A 87 -15.06 -16.35 -1.18
C LEU A 87 -15.48 -17.26 -0.02
N ASN A 88 -14.57 -18.11 0.45
CA ASN A 88 -14.79 -19.05 1.55
C ASN A 88 -14.87 -18.40 2.94
N LYS A 89 -14.66 -17.08 3.06
CA LYS A 89 -14.73 -16.29 4.30
C LYS A 89 -15.88 -15.27 4.29
N LEU A 90 -16.70 -15.29 3.25
CA LEU A 90 -17.92 -14.48 3.22
C LEU A 90 -18.87 -14.95 4.33
N GLU A 91 -19.41 -13.98 5.05
CA GLU A 91 -20.34 -14.20 6.16
C GLU A 91 -21.67 -13.54 5.84
N VAL A 92 -22.75 -14.31 5.90
CA VAL A 92 -24.11 -13.76 5.82
C VAL A 92 -24.57 -13.39 7.22
N SER A 93 -24.86 -12.10 7.42
CA SER A 93 -25.47 -11.57 8.64
C SER A 93 -27.00 -11.73 8.62
N GLY A 94 -27.64 -11.65 9.79
CA GLY A 94 -29.10 -11.83 9.96
C GLY A 94 -29.99 -10.86 9.17
N LYS A 95 -29.43 -9.82 8.52
CA LYS A 95 -30.16 -8.87 7.66
C LYS A 95 -30.18 -9.26 6.18
N ASN A 96 -29.90 -10.53 5.84
CA ASN A 96 -29.70 -10.98 4.46
C ASN A 96 -28.62 -10.16 3.72
N ARG A 97 -27.54 -9.85 4.45
CA ARG A 97 -26.39 -9.11 3.90
C ARG A 97 -25.12 -9.92 4.04
N VAL A 98 -24.31 -9.92 3.01
CA VAL A 98 -22.98 -10.53 2.99
C VAL A 98 -21.93 -9.48 3.38
N ARG A 99 -21.04 -9.81 4.32
CA ARG A 99 -19.83 -9.03 4.64
C ARG A 99 -18.73 -9.39 3.64
N PHE A 100 -18.16 -8.40 2.98
CA PHE A 100 -17.25 -8.64 1.86
C PHE A 100 -15.95 -7.83 1.90
N ILE A 101 -15.89 -6.69 2.60
CA ILE A 101 -14.64 -5.94 2.80
C ILE A 101 -14.42 -5.68 4.28
N ASP A 102 -13.19 -5.90 4.74
CA ASP A 102 -12.71 -5.52 6.07
C ASP A 102 -11.69 -4.39 5.97
N GLU A 103 -11.71 -3.46 6.90
CA GLU A 103 -10.63 -2.47 7.08
C GLU A 103 -9.39 -3.12 7.72
N ASN A 104 -8.18 -2.66 7.38
CA ASN A 104 -6.94 -3.33 7.82
C ASN A 104 -6.66 -3.31 9.33
N GLN A 105 -7.20 -2.35 10.09
CA GLN A 105 -7.10 -2.28 11.54
C GLN A 105 -8.31 -2.92 12.25
N GLY A 106 -9.29 -3.41 11.48
CA GLY A 106 -10.52 -3.99 11.99
C GLY A 106 -11.50 -2.96 12.56
N CYS A 107 -11.36 -1.69 12.18
CA CYS A 107 -12.21 -0.61 12.67
C CYS A 107 -13.61 -0.64 12.06
N TRP A 108 -13.76 -1.12 10.82
CA TRP A 108 -15.06 -1.27 10.18
C TRP A 108 -15.11 -2.43 9.18
N VAL A 109 -16.34 -2.81 8.83
CA VAL A 109 -16.65 -3.85 7.83
C VAL A 109 -17.75 -3.37 6.88
N CYS A 110 -17.60 -3.65 5.59
CA CYS A 110 -18.63 -3.38 4.59
C CYS A 110 -19.46 -4.63 4.27
N SER A 111 -20.76 -4.40 4.08
CA SER A 111 -21.74 -5.41 3.73
C SER A 111 -22.72 -4.92 2.67
N THR A 112 -23.30 -5.85 1.92
CA THR A 112 -24.29 -5.60 0.86
C THR A 112 -25.38 -6.67 0.89
N GLN A 113 -26.54 -6.43 0.27
CA GLN A 113 -27.56 -7.48 0.11
C GLN A 113 -27.00 -8.69 -0.65
N THR A 114 -27.47 -9.88 -0.32
CA THR A 114 -27.07 -11.15 -0.98
C THR A 114 -27.66 -11.31 -2.38
N ASP A 115 -28.62 -10.46 -2.75
CA ASP A 115 -29.33 -10.46 -4.02
C ASP A 115 -29.40 -9.06 -4.65
N GLY A 116 -29.95 -9.00 -5.86
CA GLY A 116 -30.09 -7.78 -6.64
C GLY A 116 -28.97 -7.52 -7.64
N ASP A 117 -29.27 -6.65 -8.60
CA ASP A 117 -28.37 -6.31 -9.70
C ASP A 117 -27.30 -5.29 -9.28
N ASP A 118 -27.62 -4.38 -8.36
CA ASP A 118 -26.70 -3.35 -7.87
C ASP A 118 -27.11 -2.82 -6.49
N PRO A 119 -27.16 -3.69 -5.46
CA PRO A 119 -27.68 -3.31 -4.15
C PRO A 119 -26.82 -2.23 -3.45
N PRO A 120 -27.34 -1.59 -2.39
CA PRO A 120 -26.58 -0.63 -1.60
C PRO A 120 -25.45 -1.28 -0.79
N VAL A 121 -24.50 -0.47 -0.33
CA VAL A 121 -23.42 -0.86 0.57
C VAL A 121 -23.59 -0.16 1.92
N TRP A 122 -23.48 -0.95 2.98
CA TRP A 122 -23.46 -0.48 4.38
C TRP A 122 -22.10 -0.75 4.99
N CYS A 123 -21.60 0.21 5.75
CA CYS A 123 -20.42 0.08 6.59
C CYS A 123 -20.85 0.04 8.06
N ASP A 124 -20.26 -0.84 8.86
CA ASP A 124 -20.51 -0.99 10.30
C ASP A 124 -19.19 -0.95 11.05
N GLY A 125 -19.07 -0.07 12.04
CA GLY A 125 -17.84 0.09 12.83
C GLY A 125 -17.63 1.49 13.39
N ASP A 126 -16.36 1.85 13.59
CA ASP A 126 -15.92 3.18 14.01
C ASP A 126 -15.81 4.09 12.78
N LEU A 127 -16.87 4.89 12.57
CA LEU A 127 -17.03 5.77 11.41
C LEU A 127 -16.96 7.24 11.81
N TRP A 128 -17.00 8.11 10.80
CA TRP A 128 -17.14 9.55 10.96
C TRP A 128 -18.39 10.01 10.20
N ASP A 129 -19.16 10.93 10.77
CA ASP A 129 -20.29 11.56 10.09
C ASP A 129 -19.85 12.69 9.15
N GLU A 130 -20.82 13.40 8.57
CA GLU A 130 -20.55 14.49 7.61
C GLU A 130 -19.90 15.72 8.25
N ASP A 131 -20.07 15.89 9.57
CA ASP A 131 -19.46 16.97 10.35
C ASP A 131 -18.07 16.57 10.89
N GLY A 132 -17.66 15.32 10.66
CA GLY A 132 -16.40 14.77 11.16
C GLY A 132 -16.47 14.33 12.61
N GLU A 133 -17.67 14.05 13.14
CA GLU A 133 -17.84 13.52 14.49
C GLU A 133 -17.81 11.98 14.49
N PRO A 134 -17.26 11.35 15.54
CA PRO A 134 -17.24 9.89 15.65
C PRO A 134 -18.66 9.31 15.66
N LEU A 135 -18.92 8.38 14.75
CA LEU A 135 -20.17 7.64 14.64
C LEU A 135 -19.88 6.15 14.85
N GLN A 136 -20.41 5.57 15.92
CA GLN A 136 -20.33 4.13 16.15
C GLN A 136 -21.58 3.43 15.61
N GLY A 137 -21.40 2.49 14.67
CA GLY A 137 -22.46 1.61 14.17
C GLY A 137 -22.61 1.62 12.65
N GLU A 138 -23.82 1.29 12.17
CA GLU A 138 -24.09 1.04 10.77
C GLU A 138 -24.51 2.31 10.00
N LYS A 139 -23.84 2.59 8.89
CA LYS A 139 -24.16 3.68 7.95
C LYS A 139 -24.24 3.13 6.52
N LYS A 140 -25.23 3.58 5.75
CA LYS A 140 -25.23 3.33 4.30
C LYS A 140 -24.23 4.28 3.64
N VAL A 141 -23.21 3.72 2.97
CA VAL A 141 -22.10 4.50 2.38
C VAL A 141 -22.21 4.63 0.87
N CYS A 142 -22.99 3.76 0.21
CA CYS A 142 -23.24 3.85 -1.22
C CYS A 142 -24.59 3.24 -1.60
N GLU A 143 -25.29 3.81 -2.58
CA GLU A 143 -26.52 3.23 -3.14
C GLU A 143 -26.25 2.13 -4.17
N SER A 144 -24.99 1.92 -4.57
CA SER A 144 -24.62 1.09 -5.71
C SER A 144 -23.32 0.34 -5.46
N LEU A 145 -23.45 -0.98 -5.29
CA LEU A 145 -22.34 -1.90 -5.06
C LEU A 145 -21.28 -1.85 -6.16
N SER A 146 -21.67 -1.86 -7.44
CA SER A 146 -20.70 -1.81 -8.54
C SER A 146 -19.90 -0.51 -8.57
N ARG A 147 -20.50 0.62 -8.19
CA ARG A 147 -19.77 1.90 -8.03
C ARG A 147 -18.77 1.84 -6.89
N PHE A 148 -19.19 1.28 -5.75
CA PHE A 148 -18.33 1.10 -4.58
C PHE A 148 -17.15 0.17 -4.91
N LEU A 149 -17.40 -0.95 -5.59
CA LEU A 149 -16.37 -1.91 -5.99
C LEU A 149 -15.35 -1.32 -6.98
N VAL A 150 -15.77 -0.48 -7.92
CA VAL A 150 -14.83 0.23 -8.80
C VAL A 150 -13.88 1.11 -7.97
N THR A 151 -14.41 1.92 -7.05
CA THR A 151 -13.57 2.76 -6.18
C THR A 151 -12.62 1.93 -5.33
N PHE A 152 -13.16 0.90 -4.66
CA PHE A 152 -12.40 -0.01 -3.80
C PHE A 152 -11.25 -0.67 -4.57
N VAL A 153 -11.54 -1.32 -5.70
CA VAL A 153 -10.52 -2.02 -6.49
C VAL A 153 -9.47 -1.05 -7.00
N LEU A 154 -9.86 0.12 -7.51
CA LEU A 154 -8.89 1.13 -7.98
C LEU A 154 -8.00 1.63 -6.84
N GLN A 155 -8.54 1.83 -5.63
CA GLN A 155 -7.76 2.15 -4.44
C GLN A 155 -6.74 1.04 -4.15
N GLU A 156 -7.22 -0.20 -3.98
CA GLU A 156 -6.38 -1.32 -3.58
C GLU A 156 -5.27 -1.62 -4.57
N ILE A 157 -5.54 -1.57 -5.88
CA ILE A 157 -4.49 -1.81 -6.89
C ILE A 157 -3.54 -0.63 -7.04
N THR A 158 -3.94 0.60 -6.67
CA THR A 158 -3.02 1.74 -6.60
C THR A 158 -2.06 1.55 -5.43
N VAL A 159 -2.61 1.29 -4.24
CA VAL A 159 -1.81 1.12 -3.01
C VAL A 159 -0.96 -0.16 -3.09
N GLY A 160 -1.51 -1.23 -3.66
CA GLY A 160 -0.84 -2.50 -3.90
C GLY A 160 0.03 -2.56 -5.15
N SER A 161 0.31 -1.42 -5.79
CA SER A 161 1.24 -1.38 -6.93
C SER A 161 2.67 -1.77 -6.52
N ARG A 162 3.48 -2.25 -7.48
CA ARG A 162 4.91 -2.59 -7.24
C ARG A 162 5.72 -1.44 -6.66
N LEU A 163 5.30 -0.21 -6.92
CA LEU A 163 5.72 0.99 -6.22
C LEU A 163 4.47 1.86 -6.00
N CYS A 164 4.21 2.20 -4.75
CA CYS A 164 3.23 3.23 -4.38
C CYS A 164 3.89 4.23 -3.45
N LEU A 165 3.64 5.52 -3.67
CA LEU A 165 4.19 6.59 -2.83
C LEU A 165 3.29 7.82 -2.85
N SER A 166 3.49 8.68 -1.84
CA SER A 166 3.00 10.06 -1.82
C SER A 166 4.20 10.98 -1.76
N ASP A 167 4.26 11.96 -2.65
CA ASP A 167 5.40 12.89 -2.78
C ASP A 167 4.91 14.28 -3.20
N ASN A 168 5.20 15.30 -2.41
CA ASN A 168 4.74 16.67 -2.63
C ASN A 168 5.20 17.27 -3.98
N GLY A 169 6.41 16.90 -4.44
CA GLY A 169 6.94 17.34 -5.73
C GLY A 169 6.18 16.72 -6.90
N LEU A 170 5.88 15.42 -6.80
CA LEU A 170 5.04 14.72 -7.77
C LEU A 170 3.60 15.24 -7.75
N SER A 171 3.02 15.47 -6.58
CA SER A 171 1.69 16.06 -6.41
C SER A 171 1.58 17.40 -7.13
N LYS A 172 2.54 18.31 -6.89
CA LYS A 172 2.56 19.61 -7.56
C LYS A 172 2.64 19.46 -9.08
N ARG A 173 3.52 18.60 -9.58
CA ARG A 173 3.71 18.40 -11.02
C ARG A 173 2.48 17.75 -11.69
N PHE A 174 1.84 16.82 -11.00
CA PHE A 174 0.61 16.20 -11.48
C PHE A 174 -0.48 17.26 -11.60
N GLU A 175 -0.70 18.08 -10.58
CA GLU A 175 -1.72 19.15 -10.64
C GLU A 175 -1.44 20.17 -11.75
N GLU A 176 -0.17 20.54 -11.99
CA GLU A 176 0.24 21.41 -13.11
C GLU A 176 0.01 20.79 -14.51
N THR A 177 -0.17 19.47 -14.59
CA THR A 177 -0.31 18.73 -15.86
C THR A 177 -1.52 17.80 -15.91
N LYS A 178 -2.47 17.99 -15.00
CA LYS A 178 -3.63 17.11 -14.79
C LYS A 178 -4.54 17.06 -16.00
N ASP A 179 -4.64 18.16 -16.74
CA ASP A 179 -5.36 18.29 -18.01
C ASP A 179 -4.87 17.32 -19.10
N LYS A 180 -3.64 16.82 -18.97
CA LYS A 180 -3.03 15.84 -19.88
C LYS A 180 -3.20 14.39 -19.42
N ALA A 181 -3.65 14.18 -18.20
CA ALA A 181 -3.91 12.84 -17.68
C ALA A 181 -5.20 12.26 -18.26
N VAL A 182 -5.28 10.94 -18.35
CA VAL A 182 -6.53 10.26 -18.71
C VAL A 182 -7.32 10.03 -17.44
N VAL A 183 -8.52 10.62 -17.37
CA VAL A 183 -9.45 10.35 -16.27
C VAL A 183 -9.86 8.87 -16.31
N VAL A 184 -9.65 8.16 -15.20
CA VAL A 184 -10.07 6.77 -15.03
C VAL A 184 -11.44 6.75 -14.37
N TRP A 185 -11.57 7.40 -13.22
CA TRP A 185 -12.77 7.39 -12.39
C TRP A 185 -12.81 8.66 -11.54
N GLU A 186 -13.96 9.29 -11.39
CA GLU A 186 -14.13 10.52 -10.61
C GLU A 186 -15.32 10.40 -9.66
N ASN A 187 -15.21 11.07 -8.52
CA ASN A 187 -16.24 11.12 -7.48
C ASN A 187 -16.70 9.71 -7.08
N GLY A 188 -15.72 8.84 -6.88
CA GLY A 188 -15.90 7.47 -6.47
C GLY A 188 -16.40 7.41 -5.03
N PRO A 189 -17.53 6.71 -4.75
CA PRO A 189 -18.01 6.54 -3.39
C PRO A 189 -17.13 5.56 -2.63
N TYR A 190 -16.85 5.88 -1.36
CA TYR A 190 -16.18 5.01 -0.40
C TYR A 190 -16.68 5.28 1.03
N VAL A 191 -16.12 4.56 2.02
CA VAL A 191 -16.57 4.63 3.42
C VAL A 191 -16.52 6.06 4.00
N TYR A 192 -15.45 6.80 3.70
CA TYR A 192 -15.23 8.16 4.22
C TYR A 192 -15.78 9.28 3.31
N GLY A 193 -16.59 8.96 2.29
CA GLY A 193 -17.19 9.96 1.40
C GLY A 193 -17.05 9.64 -0.08
N SER A 194 -17.35 10.62 -0.94
CA SER A 194 -17.49 10.42 -2.40
C SER A 194 -16.45 11.12 -3.26
N GLU A 195 -15.23 11.27 -2.74
CA GLU A 195 -14.21 12.15 -3.34
C GLU A 195 -13.05 11.41 -4.00
N ALA A 196 -13.06 10.07 -4.01
CA ALA A 196 -11.97 9.31 -4.60
C ALA A 196 -11.93 9.49 -6.12
N SER A 197 -10.78 9.90 -6.65
CA SER A 197 -10.61 10.13 -8.09
C SER A 197 -9.30 9.51 -8.57
N PHE A 198 -9.31 8.95 -9.77
CA PHE A 198 -8.23 8.15 -10.33
C PHE A 198 -7.89 8.61 -11.74
N PHE A 199 -6.59 8.70 -12.03
CA PHE A 199 -6.07 9.20 -13.30
C PHE A 199 -4.90 8.34 -13.78
N LEU A 200 -4.75 8.18 -15.08
CA LEU A 200 -3.54 7.65 -15.69
C LEU A 200 -2.67 8.80 -16.19
N TRP A 201 -1.49 8.96 -15.58
CA TRP A 201 -0.51 10.01 -15.88
C TRP A 201 0.85 9.38 -16.18
N ASN A 202 1.29 9.39 -17.44
CA ASN A 202 2.54 8.75 -17.87
C ASN A 202 2.68 7.28 -17.42
N HIS A 203 1.60 6.49 -17.57
CA HIS A 203 1.51 5.11 -17.08
C HIS A 203 1.46 4.92 -15.55
N VAL A 204 1.49 6.00 -14.77
CA VAL A 204 1.25 5.99 -13.33
C VAL A 204 -0.24 6.07 -13.06
N LEU A 205 -0.76 5.23 -12.17
CA LEU A 205 -2.11 5.36 -11.63
C LEU A 205 -2.04 6.33 -10.45
N VAL A 206 -2.62 7.51 -10.63
CA VAL A 206 -2.69 8.54 -9.60
C VAL A 206 -4.05 8.43 -8.94
N ALA A 207 -4.07 8.19 -7.63
CA ALA A 207 -5.27 8.20 -6.82
C ALA A 207 -5.28 9.44 -5.93
N ASN A 208 -6.35 10.23 -5.99
CA ASN A 208 -6.68 11.22 -4.97
C ASN A 208 -7.57 10.54 -3.93
N LEU A 209 -6.98 10.21 -2.79
CA LEU A 209 -7.64 9.56 -1.67
C LEU A 209 -7.71 10.59 -0.53
N TRP A 210 -8.91 11.13 -0.31
CA TRP A 210 -9.21 12.05 0.80
C TRP A 210 -8.27 13.26 0.86
N GLY A 211 -8.01 13.87 -0.29
CA GLY A 211 -7.16 15.06 -0.43
C GLY A 211 -5.67 14.77 -0.50
N SER A 212 -5.26 13.51 -0.44
CA SER A 212 -3.86 13.08 -0.61
C SER A 212 -3.67 12.33 -1.91
N LEU A 213 -2.61 12.66 -2.66
CA LEU A 213 -2.26 11.96 -3.89
C LEU A 213 -1.33 10.78 -3.61
N CYS A 214 -1.71 9.62 -4.13
CA CYS A 214 -0.91 8.40 -4.19
C CYS A 214 -0.57 8.08 -5.63
N PHE A 215 0.67 7.65 -5.87
CA PHE A 215 1.23 7.38 -7.20
C PHE A 215 1.64 5.91 -7.30
N GLY A 216 0.80 5.10 -7.95
CA GLY A 216 1.03 3.66 -8.18
C GLY A 216 1.68 3.38 -9.53
N ALA A 217 2.66 2.48 -9.57
CA ALA A 217 3.31 2.03 -10.81
C ALA A 217 3.61 0.53 -10.81
N ASN A 218 3.28 -0.15 -11.91
CA ASN A 218 3.55 -1.57 -12.12
C ASN A 218 4.49 -1.88 -13.30
N ASP A 219 4.41 -1.12 -14.41
CA ASP A 219 5.30 -1.35 -15.55
C ASP A 219 6.61 -0.57 -15.44
N ASP A 220 7.67 -1.07 -16.08
CA ASP A 220 9.01 -0.52 -15.93
C ASP A 220 9.15 0.95 -16.38
N ARG A 221 8.27 1.43 -17.27
CA ARG A 221 8.29 2.85 -17.68
C ARG A 221 7.74 3.73 -16.56
N ALA A 222 6.60 3.37 -15.97
CA ALA A 222 6.01 4.07 -14.84
C ALA A 222 6.96 4.02 -13.62
N LEU A 223 7.59 2.88 -13.36
CA LEU A 223 8.56 2.71 -12.28
C LEU A 223 9.78 3.63 -12.44
N ARG A 224 10.36 3.68 -13.65
CA ARG A 224 11.47 4.62 -13.94
C ARG A 224 11.02 6.06 -13.80
N PHE A 225 9.86 6.41 -14.36
CA PHE A 225 9.30 7.76 -14.28
C PHE A 225 9.14 8.19 -12.81
N LEU A 226 8.55 7.36 -11.96
CA LEU A 226 8.42 7.71 -10.54
C LEU A 226 9.80 7.90 -9.91
N ARG A 227 10.71 6.90 -10.01
CA ARG A 227 12.05 6.95 -9.39
C ARG A 227 12.89 8.16 -9.79
N GLU A 228 12.82 8.58 -11.05
CA GLU A 228 13.54 9.75 -11.58
C GLU A 228 12.96 11.09 -11.10
N ASN A 229 11.73 11.08 -10.54
CA ASN A 229 11.00 12.29 -10.18
C ASN A 229 10.59 12.36 -8.71
N GLN A 230 11.01 11.41 -7.88
CA GLN A 230 10.86 11.51 -6.42
C GLN A 230 11.84 12.53 -5.85
N GLY A 231 11.56 13.00 -4.63
CA GLY A 231 12.54 13.78 -3.87
C GLY A 231 13.87 13.07 -3.66
N GLU A 232 14.91 13.88 -3.47
CA GLU A 232 16.25 13.41 -3.10
C GLU A 232 16.22 12.64 -1.77
N VAL A 233 17.00 11.55 -1.68
CA VAL A 233 17.21 10.83 -0.42
C VAL A 233 18.04 11.71 0.50
N PHE A 234 17.52 12.01 1.68
CA PHE A 234 18.22 12.81 2.68
C PHE A 234 18.62 12.02 3.94
N THR A 235 18.10 10.80 4.10
CA THR A 235 18.48 9.90 5.19
C THR A 235 18.38 8.44 4.75
N ILE A 236 19.40 7.66 5.12
CA ILE A 236 19.46 6.20 4.97
C ILE A 236 19.17 5.62 6.35
N GLY A 237 17.98 5.04 6.53
CA GLY A 237 17.62 4.34 7.76
C GLY A 237 17.92 2.86 7.64
N LEU A 238 18.59 2.28 8.64
CA LEU A 238 18.85 0.85 8.76
C LEU A 238 18.24 0.36 10.06
N MET A 239 17.48 -0.72 9.99
CA MET A 239 16.92 -1.40 11.15
C MET A 239 17.43 -2.84 11.19
N ALA A 240 17.96 -3.25 12.34
CA ALA A 240 18.53 -4.57 12.58
C ALA A 240 17.71 -5.28 13.67
N GLY A 241 16.68 -6.01 13.25
CA GLY A 241 15.62 -6.50 14.15
C GLY A 241 14.88 -5.37 14.87
N LEU A 242 14.07 -5.74 15.87
CA LEU A 242 13.62 -4.83 16.92
C LEU A 242 14.50 -5.16 18.13
N PRO A 243 15.65 -4.46 18.26
CA PRO A 243 15.58 -3.09 18.80
C PRO A 243 16.49 -2.04 18.13
N TRP A 244 17.31 -2.39 17.14
CA TRP A 244 18.37 -1.51 16.65
C TRP A 244 17.97 -0.67 15.43
N ARG A 245 18.27 0.63 15.47
CA ARG A 245 18.08 1.56 14.35
C ARG A 245 19.27 2.50 14.18
N LEU A 246 19.67 2.73 12.94
CA LEU A 246 20.72 3.67 12.53
C LEU A 246 20.21 4.53 11.37
N ASP A 247 20.08 5.84 11.60
CA ASP A 247 19.67 6.81 10.58
C ASP A 247 20.87 7.66 10.16
N ILE A 248 21.42 7.43 8.97
CA ILE A 248 22.58 8.15 8.41
C ILE A 248 22.10 9.32 7.55
N ARG A 249 22.58 10.53 7.83
CA ARG A 249 22.18 11.79 7.18
C ARG A 249 23.16 12.19 6.05
N GLN A 250 22.73 13.10 5.18
CA GLN A 250 23.50 13.56 4.01
C GLN A 250 24.88 14.13 4.32
N ASP A 251 25.06 14.75 5.49
CA ASP A 251 26.33 15.31 5.95
C ASP A 251 27.27 14.24 6.55
N GLY A 252 26.88 12.96 6.50
CA GLY A 252 27.62 11.85 7.05
C GLY A 252 27.49 11.68 8.56
N SER A 253 26.65 12.48 9.22
CA SER A 253 26.25 12.26 10.61
C SER A 253 25.27 11.09 10.70
N ALA A 254 25.08 10.52 11.89
CA ALA A 254 24.06 9.51 12.09
C ALA A 254 23.42 9.57 13.47
N TYR A 255 22.19 9.09 13.57
CA TYR A 255 21.48 8.88 14.82
C TYR A 255 21.33 7.37 15.06
N LEU A 256 21.91 6.89 16.16
CA LEU A 256 21.88 5.48 16.57
C LEU A 256 20.91 5.33 17.73
N ARG A 257 20.00 4.37 17.64
CA ARG A 257 18.99 4.07 18.66
C ARG A 257 18.92 2.57 18.96
N TYR A 258 18.75 2.28 20.24
CA TYR A 258 18.38 0.98 20.78
C TYR A 258 17.06 1.12 21.53
N PHE A 259 16.03 0.36 21.17
CA PHE A 259 14.71 0.38 21.82
C PHE A 259 14.18 -1.02 22.12
N ASP A 260 14.25 -1.43 23.39
CA ASP A 260 13.71 -2.69 23.90
C ASP A 260 12.97 -2.40 25.21
N TRP A 261 11.65 -2.21 25.12
CA TRP A 261 10.83 -1.69 26.22
C TRP A 261 11.12 -2.38 27.57
N PRO A 262 11.42 -1.62 28.64
CA PRO A 262 11.35 -0.16 28.76
C PRO A 262 12.68 0.57 28.50
N VAL A 263 13.70 -0.12 27.97
CA VAL A 263 15.03 0.44 27.73
C VAL A 263 15.04 1.19 26.41
N GLU A 264 15.44 2.46 26.46
CA GLU A 264 15.64 3.31 25.30
C GLU A 264 16.97 4.06 25.45
N GLU A 265 17.88 3.83 24.51
CA GLU A 265 19.14 4.55 24.43
C GLU A 265 19.33 5.14 23.03
N GLU A 266 19.86 6.35 22.99
CA GLU A 266 20.08 7.08 21.74
C GLU A 266 21.39 7.85 21.76
N ALA A 267 22.01 8.02 20.59
CA ALA A 267 23.20 8.82 20.44
C ALA A 267 23.35 9.42 19.03
N GLU A 268 24.02 10.56 18.99
CA GLU A 268 24.43 11.21 17.75
C GLU A 268 25.89 10.87 17.42
N VAL A 269 26.13 10.66 16.13
CA VAL A 269 27.45 10.49 15.50
C VAL A 269 27.74 11.74 14.68
N GLY A 270 28.95 12.27 14.80
CA GLY A 270 29.37 13.51 14.15
C GLY A 270 29.31 13.47 12.62
N GLY A 271 29.17 14.64 11.99
CA GLY A 271 29.22 14.78 10.54
C GLY A 271 30.54 14.29 9.94
N GLY A 272 30.47 13.75 8.72
CA GLY A 272 31.62 13.19 8.00
C GLY A 272 32.06 11.79 8.45
N THR A 273 31.37 11.16 9.42
CA THR A 273 31.67 9.78 9.80
C THR A 273 31.34 8.80 8.68
N PHE A 274 30.28 9.05 7.93
CA PHE A 274 29.83 8.22 6.82
C PHE A 274 29.95 8.93 5.47
N ASP A 275 30.46 8.25 4.45
CA ASP A 275 30.34 8.72 3.06
C ASP A 275 28.94 8.38 2.55
N PHE A 276 28.00 9.31 2.74
CA PHE A 276 26.60 9.11 2.39
C PHE A 276 26.37 8.72 0.93
N GLY A 277 27.10 9.34 -0.01
CA GLY A 277 26.92 9.08 -1.44
C GLY A 277 27.36 7.66 -1.83
N SER A 278 28.53 7.24 -1.33
CA SER A 278 29.03 5.88 -1.53
C SER A 278 28.13 4.84 -0.87
N LEU A 279 27.64 5.09 0.34
CA LEU A 279 26.73 4.19 1.04
C LEU A 279 25.37 4.08 0.36
N LEU A 280 24.79 5.21 -0.06
CA LEU A 280 23.51 5.18 -0.76
C LEU A 280 23.60 4.28 -1.99
N LYS A 281 24.66 4.44 -2.79
CA LYS A 281 24.90 3.61 -3.97
C LYS A 281 25.01 2.13 -3.60
N LEU A 282 25.92 1.79 -2.68
CA LEU A 282 26.15 0.42 -2.23
C LEU A 282 24.86 -0.24 -1.74
N LEU A 283 24.13 0.44 -0.84
CA LEU A 283 22.94 -0.13 -0.22
C LEU A 283 21.81 -0.32 -1.24
N THR A 284 21.63 0.61 -2.18
CA THR A 284 20.60 0.47 -3.23
C THR A 284 20.88 -0.64 -4.24
N GLU A 285 22.13 -1.06 -4.41
CA GLU A 285 22.50 -2.16 -5.31
C GLU A 285 22.22 -3.54 -4.70
N GLU A 286 22.10 -3.63 -3.36
CA GLU A 286 21.95 -4.89 -2.62
C GLU A 286 20.58 -5.06 -1.93
N ILE A 287 19.66 -4.11 -2.05
CA ILE A 287 18.30 -4.28 -1.50
C ILE A 287 17.49 -5.35 -2.22
N SER A 288 16.69 -6.06 -1.45
CA SER A 288 15.73 -7.06 -1.90
C SER A 288 14.32 -6.74 -1.39
N PRO A 289 13.26 -6.89 -2.21
CA PRO A 289 11.89 -6.86 -1.72
C PRO A 289 11.57 -8.06 -0.81
N GLU A 290 12.33 -9.16 -0.93
CA GLU A 290 12.16 -10.39 -0.17
C GLU A 290 13.23 -10.50 0.93
N GLY A 291 12.78 -10.70 2.17
CA GLY A 291 13.64 -11.01 3.30
C GLY A 291 13.82 -12.52 3.47
N HIS A 292 14.92 -12.95 4.11
CA HIS A 292 15.11 -14.36 4.45
C HIS A 292 14.46 -14.75 5.78
N SER A 293 14.24 -13.77 6.67
CA SER A 293 13.65 -13.99 7.99
C SER A 293 13.02 -12.70 8.54
N ALA A 294 12.24 -12.84 9.62
CA ALA A 294 11.71 -11.70 10.36
C ALA A 294 12.81 -10.79 10.95
N ASN A 295 14.04 -11.29 11.06
CA ASN A 295 15.20 -10.56 11.58
C ASN A 295 16.08 -9.99 10.47
N SER A 296 15.75 -10.20 9.18
CA SER A 296 16.53 -9.61 8.09
C SER A 296 16.58 -8.09 8.25
N PRO A 297 17.76 -7.46 8.11
CA PRO A 297 17.87 -6.02 8.17
C PRO A 297 16.90 -5.34 7.20
N VAL A 298 16.39 -4.18 7.59
CA VAL A 298 15.48 -3.39 6.76
C VAL A 298 16.10 -2.02 6.49
N LEU A 299 16.20 -1.67 5.21
CA LEU A 299 16.64 -0.39 4.70
C LEU A 299 15.44 0.51 4.40
N PHE A 300 15.49 1.75 4.87
CA PHE A 300 14.55 2.82 4.55
C PHE A 300 15.31 3.97 3.87
N LEU A 301 14.76 4.51 2.80
CA LEU A 301 15.32 5.67 2.11
C LEU A 301 14.38 6.86 2.26
N GLN A 302 14.62 7.70 3.26
CA GLN A 302 13.78 8.87 3.48
C GLN A 302 14.06 9.93 2.42
N ARG A 303 13.01 10.41 1.75
CA ARG A 303 13.10 11.34 0.63
C ARG A 303 12.35 12.63 0.91
N ARG A 304 12.87 13.74 0.40
CA ARG A 304 12.25 15.06 0.57
C ARG A 304 10.86 15.06 -0.05
N GLY A 305 9.86 15.50 0.71
CA GLY A 305 8.48 15.60 0.22
C GLY A 305 7.67 14.30 0.30
N GLN A 306 8.27 13.18 0.71
CA GLN A 306 7.52 11.96 1.00
C GLN A 306 7.04 11.94 2.46
N SER A 307 5.79 11.50 2.67
CA SER A 307 5.18 11.33 4.01
C SER A 307 5.37 9.94 4.59
N TYR A 308 5.73 8.97 3.75
CA TYR A 308 5.94 7.57 4.11
C TYR A 308 7.14 7.01 3.34
N THR A 309 7.81 6.02 3.91
CA THR A 309 8.94 5.32 3.28
C THR A 309 8.75 3.82 3.46
N GLU A 310 8.73 3.09 2.36
CA GLU A 310 8.69 1.63 2.38
C GLU A 310 10.07 1.06 2.74
N GLY A 311 10.09 0.09 3.65
CA GLY A 311 11.29 -0.65 4.02
C GLY A 311 11.56 -1.78 3.04
N ASN A 312 12.81 -1.90 2.58
CA ASN A 312 13.28 -3.02 1.78
C ASN A 312 14.23 -3.88 2.61
N HIS A 313 14.27 -5.18 2.37
CA HIS A 313 15.22 -6.04 3.07
C HIS A 313 16.64 -5.83 2.53
N PHE A 314 17.61 -5.92 3.42
CA PHE A 314 19.02 -5.83 3.09
C PHE A 314 19.72 -7.08 3.65
N LEU A 315 20.15 -7.97 2.77
CA LEU A 315 20.50 -9.34 3.14
C LEU A 315 21.96 -9.49 3.60
N ASN A 316 22.77 -8.44 3.45
CA ASN A 316 24.18 -8.45 3.83
C ASN A 316 24.36 -8.01 5.30
N GLU A 317 24.08 -8.94 6.22
CA GLU A 317 24.16 -8.74 7.67
C GLU A 317 25.54 -8.25 8.14
N LYS A 318 26.61 -8.66 7.43
CA LYS A 318 27.97 -8.22 7.71
C LYS A 318 28.13 -6.71 7.49
N THR A 319 27.68 -6.20 6.34
CA THR A 319 27.73 -4.76 6.05
C THR A 319 26.90 -3.97 7.06
N VAL A 320 25.74 -4.48 7.48
CA VAL A 320 24.95 -3.83 8.54
C VAL A 320 25.73 -3.76 9.85
N SER A 321 26.33 -4.87 10.28
CA SER A 321 27.15 -4.91 11.50
C SER A 321 28.33 -3.94 11.42
N GLU A 322 29.03 -3.88 10.29
CA GLU A 322 30.15 -2.95 10.07
C GLU A 322 29.72 -1.47 10.21
N LEU A 323 28.53 -1.11 9.71
CA LEU A 323 27.99 0.26 9.81
C LEU A 323 27.60 0.62 11.25
N PHE A 324 26.95 -0.29 11.98
CA PHE A 324 26.61 -0.07 13.39
C PHE A 324 27.86 0.02 14.27
N GLU A 325 28.85 -0.84 14.05
CA GLU A 325 30.13 -0.74 14.75
C GLU A 325 30.87 0.57 14.43
N GLN A 326 30.80 1.04 13.18
CA GLN A 326 31.36 2.33 12.81
C GLN A 326 30.66 3.48 13.54
N ALA A 327 29.33 3.45 13.67
CA ALA A 327 28.60 4.41 14.49
C ALA A 327 29.06 4.36 15.96
N LEU A 328 29.11 3.16 16.55
CA LEU A 328 29.52 2.94 17.95
C LEU A 328 30.94 3.46 18.25
N ARG A 329 31.90 3.27 17.33
CA ARG A 329 33.27 3.78 17.47
C ARG A 329 33.38 5.31 17.42
N ASN A 330 32.38 5.99 16.84
CA ASN A 330 32.36 7.43 16.64
C ASN A 330 31.33 8.14 17.54
N LEU A 331 30.79 7.45 18.56
CA LEU A 331 29.93 8.08 19.55
C LEU A 331 30.69 9.13 20.37
N ALA A 332 29.96 10.12 20.86
CA ALA A 332 30.48 11.01 21.89
C ALA A 332 30.87 10.21 23.15
N PRO A 333 31.94 10.58 23.89
CA PRO A 333 32.47 9.80 25.01
C PRO A 333 31.51 9.54 26.18
N SER A 334 30.32 10.15 26.19
CA SER A 334 29.36 10.07 27.28
C SER A 334 28.37 8.90 27.15
N ASN A 335 28.46 8.05 26.13
CA ASN A 335 27.48 6.98 25.89
C ASN A 335 28.12 5.58 25.96
N ASP A 336 28.24 5.05 27.19
CA ASP A 336 28.81 3.72 27.45
C ASP A 336 27.80 2.57 27.32
N GLU A 337 26.49 2.87 27.32
CA GLU A 337 25.42 1.87 27.33
C GLU A 337 25.19 1.26 25.95
N LEU A 338 25.19 2.05 24.87
CA LEU A 338 24.99 1.53 23.51
C LEU A 338 26.04 0.49 23.10
N PRO A 339 27.36 0.69 23.31
CA PRO A 339 28.35 -0.35 23.06
C PRO A 339 28.13 -1.62 23.90
N ARG A 340 27.64 -1.48 25.14
CA ARG A 340 27.32 -2.61 26.01
C ARG A 340 26.14 -3.40 25.45
N PHE A 341 25.03 -2.73 25.14
CA PHE A 341 23.87 -3.36 24.53
C PHE A 341 24.19 -4.03 23.22
N TYR A 342 25.05 -3.43 22.39
CA TYR A 342 25.46 -4.04 21.12
C TYR A 342 26.12 -5.40 21.34
N ARG A 343 27.08 -5.50 22.27
CA ARG A 343 27.73 -6.78 22.58
C ARG A 343 26.79 -7.84 23.15
N GLU A 344 25.78 -7.41 23.91
CA GLU A 344 24.86 -8.32 24.59
C GLU A 344 23.67 -8.74 23.71
N ARG A 345 23.24 -7.89 22.77
CA ARG A 345 21.91 -7.95 22.15
C ARG A 345 21.93 -7.65 20.64
N TRP A 346 23.08 -7.73 19.97
CA TRP A 346 23.14 -7.63 18.52
C TRP A 346 22.58 -8.91 17.86
N PRO A 347 21.72 -8.80 16.84
CA PRO A 347 21.04 -9.97 16.26
C PRO A 347 21.85 -10.77 15.23
N TYR A 348 23.06 -10.34 14.85
CA TYR A 348 23.87 -10.97 13.78
C TYR A 348 25.24 -11.46 14.24
#